data_AF-A0AAW9Q1E0-F1
#
_entry.id   AF-A0AAW9Q1E0-F1
#
_cell.length_a   1.000
_cell.length_b   1.000
_cell.length_c   1.000
_cell.angle_alpha   90.00
_cell.angle_beta   90.00
_cell.angle_gamma   90.00
#
_symmetry.space_group_name_H-M   'P 1'
#
loop_
_entity.id
_entity.type
_entity.pdbx_description
1 polymer ?
#
loop_
_entity_poly.entity_id
_entity_poly.type
_entity_poly.pdbx_seq_one_letter_code
_entity_poly.pdbx_strand_id
1 'polypeptide(L)' 'MGKEDLHQEAIDLLRNRLDKNYSLCDAVSFVLMRSKGVIKALTTDRHFEQEGFVRLLTG' A
#
# COMPACT_ATOMS: atom_id res chain seq x y z
N MET A 1 0.60 6.61 -15.15
CA MET A 1 -0.18 5.46 -14.69
C MET A 1 -1.63 5.70 -15.06
N GLY A 2 -2.22 4.85 -15.89
CA GLY A 2 -3.67 4.81 -16.07
C GLY A 2 -4.36 4.23 -14.82
N LYS A 3 -5.68 4.41 -14.72
CA LYS A 3 -6.47 3.85 -13.59
C LYS A 3 -6.50 2.31 -13.61
N GLU A 4 -6.51 1.73 -14.81
CA GLU A 4 -6.50 0.27 -15.01
C GLU A 4 -5.14 -0.34 -14.63
N ASP A 5 -4.04 0.33 -14.95
CA ASP A 5 -2.68 -0.08 -14.56
C ASP A 5 -2.54 -0.16 -13.03
N LEU A 6 -3.02 0.86 -12.31
CA LEU A 6 -2.97 0.91 -10.85
C LEU A 6 -3.73 -0.24 -10.19
N HIS A 7 -4.90 -0.59 -10.74
CA HIS A 7 -5.68 -1.71 -10.24
C HIS A 7 -4.96 -3.04 -10.46
N GLN A 8 -4.37 -3.25 -11.64
CA GLN A 8 -3.64 -4.48 -11.94
C GLN A 8 -2.40 -4.63 -11.06
N GLU A 9 -1.62 -3.58 -10.87
CA GLU A 9 -0.45 -3.57 -9.97
C GLU A 9 -0.84 -3.86 -8.52
N ALA A 10 -1.97 -3.33 -8.03
CA ALA A 10 -2.46 -3.62 -6.69
C ALA A 10 -2.88 -5.09 -6.53
N ILE A 11 -3.54 -5.67 -7.54
CA ILE A 11 -3.89 -7.09 -7.55
C ILE A 11 -2.65 -7.98 -7.55
N ASP A 12 -1.63 -7.62 -8.33
CA ASP A 12 -0.39 -8.38 -8.37
C ASP A 12 0.41 -8.25 -7.07
N LEU A 13 0.33 -7.10 -6.39
CA LEU A 13 0.88 -6.95 -5.03
C LEU A 13 0.18 -7.90 -4.05
N LEU A 14 -1.15 -7.96 -4.05
CA LEU A 14 -1.90 -8.86 -3.17
C LEU A 14 -1.56 -10.33 -3.41
N ARG A 15 -1.44 -10.74 -4.69
CA ARG A 15 -1.05 -12.11 -5.05
C ARG A 15 0.36 -12.49 -4.57
N ASN A 16 1.26 -11.51 -4.47
CA ASN A 16 2.62 -11.70 -3.95
C ASN A 16 2.73 -11.55 -2.42
N ARG A 17 1.62 -11.28 -1.74
CA ARG A 17 1.54 -11.03 -0.29
C ARG A 17 0.38 -11.81 0.34
N LEU A 18 0.20 -13.06 -0.08
CA LEU A 18 -0.85 -13.94 0.45
C LEU A 18 -0.68 -14.24 1.95
N ASP A 19 0.54 -14.09 2.47
CA ASP A 19 0.85 -14.19 3.90
C ASP A 19 0.41 -12.94 4.69
N LYS A 20 0.08 -11.85 3.99
CA LYS A 20 -0.37 -10.59 4.57
C LYS A 20 -1.84 -10.41 4.32
N ASN A 21 -2.61 -10.11 5.37
CA ASN A 21 -4.04 -9.90 5.28
C ASN A 21 -4.39 -8.49 4.77
N TYR A 22 -3.69 -8.02 3.74
CA TYR A 22 -3.89 -6.70 3.15
C TYR A 22 -5.23 -6.63 2.40
N SER A 23 -5.92 -5.50 2.51
CA SER A 23 -7.06 -5.21 1.67
C SER A 23 -6.62 -4.68 0.29
N LEU A 24 -7.54 -4.67 -0.68
CA LEU A 24 -7.31 -3.99 -1.96
C LEU A 24 -7.04 -2.49 -1.78
N CYS A 25 -7.65 -1.86 -0.79
CA CYS A 25 -7.43 -0.45 -0.47
C CYS A 25 -5.98 -0.20 -0.04
N ASP A 26 -5.42 -1.10 0.78
CA ASP A 26 -4.03 -1.03 1.24
C ASP A 26 -3.08 -1.20 0.05
N ALA A 27 -3.30 -2.21 -0.79
CA ALA A 27 -2.48 -2.47 -1.97
C ALA A 27 -2.47 -1.29 -2.95
N VAL A 28 -3.65 -0.72 -3.25
CA VAL A 28 -3.75 0.49 -4.09
C VAL A 28 -3.01 1.66 -3.46
N SER A 29 -3.15 1.84 -2.15
CA SER A 29 -2.44 2.90 -1.41
C SER A 29 -0.93 2.73 -1.52
N PHE A 30 -0.41 1.52 -1.36
CA PHE A 30 1.02 1.23 -1.44
C PHE A 30 1.59 1.52 -2.83
N VAL A 31 0.92 1.03 -3.88
CA VAL A 31 1.35 1.24 -5.28
C VAL A 31 1.34 2.74 -5.60
N LEU A 32 0.27 3.45 -5.25
CA LEU A 32 0.15 4.88 -5.51
C LEU A 32 1.22 5.68 -4.73
N MET A 33 1.42 5.37 -3.46
CA MET A 33 2.43 6.04 -2.63
C MET A 33 3.84 5.83 -3.18
N ARG A 34 4.19 4.61 -3.61
CA ARG A 34 5.49 4.30 -4.25
C ARG A 34 5.66 5.06 -5.56
N SER A 35 4.65 5.05 -6.42
CA SER A 35 4.64 5.80 -7.68
C SER A 35 4.81 7.31 -7.50
N LYS A 36 4.28 7.85 -6.39
CA LYS A 36 4.35 9.29 -6.06
C LYS A 36 5.54 9.65 -5.17
N GLY A 37 6.39 8.70 -4.77
CA GLY A 37 7.49 8.95 -3.85
C GLY A 37 7.03 9.37 -2.44
N VAL A 38 5.80 9.06 -2.06
CA VAL A 38 5.25 9.37 -0.74
C VAL A 38 5.63 8.26 0.23
N ILE A 39 6.38 8.59 1.27
CA ILE A 39 6.87 7.61 2.26
C ILE A 39 6.13 7.68 3.61
N LYS A 40 5.44 8.79 3.89
CA LYS A 40 4.73 9.03 5.16
C LYS A 40 3.24 8.81 4.97
N ALA A 41 2.64 7.92 5.76
CA ALA A 41 1.21 7.62 5.74
C ALA A 41 0.53 8.16 7.00
N LEU A 42 -0.51 8.96 6.84
CA LEU A 42 -1.38 9.37 7.94
C LEU A 42 -2.41 8.26 8.21
N THR A 43 -1.99 7.22 8.93
CA THR A 43 -2.81 6.05 9.22
C THR A 43 -2.42 5.38 10.54
N THR A 44 -3.40 4.76 11.20
CA THR A 44 -3.19 3.89 12.36
C THR A 44 -2.92 2.44 11.98
N ASP A 45 -3.05 2.08 10.70
CA ASP A 45 -2.87 0.71 10.23
C ASP A 45 -1.39 0.33 10.10
N ARG A 46 -0.98 -0.71 10.83
CA ARG A 46 0.38 -1.26 10.87
C ARG A 46 0.83 -1.89 9.55
N HIS A 47 -0.07 -2.23 8.63
CA HIS A 47 0.29 -2.79 7.32
C HIS A 47 1.22 -1.86 6.53
N PHE A 48 1.08 -0.55 6.71
CA PHE A 48 1.93 0.45 6.05
C PHE A 48 3.40 0.34 6.49
N GLU A 49 3.68 0.05 7.76
CA GLU A 49 5.06 -0.17 8.23
C GLU A 49 5.68 -1.43 7.62
N GLN A 50 4.88 -2.49 7.43
CA GLN A 50 5.35 -3.75 6.85
C GLN A 50 5.81 -3.59 5.40
N GLU A 51 5.22 -2.64 4.67
CA GLU A 51 5.61 -2.29 3.30
C GLU A 51 6.62 -1.13 3.21
N GLY A 52 7.20 -0.74 4.36
CA GLY A 52 8.29 0.23 4.45
C GLY A 52 7.86 1.69 4.55
N PHE A 53 6.57 1.97 4.78
CA PHE A 53 6.07 3.33 4.99
C PHE A 53 6.18 3.76 6.45
N VAL A 54 6.31 5.07 6.67
CA VAL A 54 6.31 5.67 8.00
C VAL A 54 4.89 6.05 8.38
N ARG A 55 4.33 5.40 9.40
CA ARG A 55 3.06 5.82 9.98
C ARG A 55 3.25 7.09 10.81
N LEU A 56 2.35 8.05 10.61
CA LEU A 56 2.33 9.29 11.38
C LEU A 56 1.42 9.22 12.61
N LEU A 57 0.48 8.28 12.64
CA LEU A 57 -0.39 8.05 13.79
C LEU A 57 0.11 6.83 14.56
N THR A 58 0.94 7.10 15.57
CA THR A 58 1.46 6.11 16.52
C THR A 58 0.76 6.30 17.86
N GLY A 59 -0.17 5.40 18.17
CA GLY A 59 -0.79 5.26 19.49
C GLY A 59 -0.47 3.89 20.08
#